data_AF-A0A3N5P0V5-F1
#
_entry.id   AF-A0A3N5P0V5-F1
#
_cell.length_a   1.000
_cell.length_b   1.000
_cell.length_c   1.000
_cell.angle_alpha   90.00
_cell.angle_beta   90.00
_cell.angle_gamma   90.00
#
_symmetry.space_group_name_H-M   'P 1'
#
loop_
_entity.id
_entity.type
_entity.pdbx_description
1 polymer ?
#
loop_
_entity_poly.entity_id
_entity_poly.type
_entity_poly.pdbx_seq_one_letter_code
_entity_poly.pdbx_strand_id
1 'polypeptide(L)'
;MLVRGRSTTALCLSVISFLFTPAIAKHQESVPAAPTPVVSGVNQTITVTAAADRTALTCDRGVIDPDSYEMATIGQARTLLSDRTDFWDAFRVNKHISTLRDLNLDVEELAERALERDRRNMMAHSILARQYAILGREREAIDTWARVMESGGVVVWTATLYDVDYKSYFLMSFGRDAVRIYRMGQFTGPIERRLGYAKFPQPTEVAFYEAAAGCPNASVPPMATILWSNVKELRSGNWVLWFKLARPVALTSDRGNRKRLDEIKVNLHGETGEVRFLAEPNPDFDPDWDDESAAFKNVRGIGLGPWDYNRRMRDMILRFAEPAAHVKRTSAGRGAGW
;
A
#
# COMPACT_ATOMS: atom_id res chain seq x y z
N MET A 1 -26.95 36.63 -36.44
CA MET A 1 -25.51 36.30 -36.30
C MET A 1 -25.34 35.68 -34.92
N LEU A 2 -25.45 34.34 -34.82
CA LEU A 2 -25.45 33.58 -33.56
C LEU A 2 -24.09 32.89 -33.43
N VAL A 3 -23.23 33.41 -32.56
CA VAL A 3 -21.92 32.82 -32.27
C VAL A 3 -22.10 31.72 -31.22
N ARG A 4 -21.87 30.48 -31.64
CA ARG A 4 -21.73 29.30 -30.77
C ARG A 4 -20.44 29.42 -29.95
N GLY A 5 -20.55 29.65 -28.65
CA GLY A 5 -19.47 29.41 -27.70
C GLY A 5 -19.55 27.99 -27.14
N ARG A 6 -18.75 27.06 -27.66
CA ARG A 6 -18.50 25.76 -27.03
C ARG A 6 -17.46 25.98 -25.92
N SER A 7 -17.88 25.93 -24.66
CA SER A 7 -16.94 25.82 -23.54
C SER A 7 -16.70 24.33 -23.25
N THR A 8 -15.63 23.79 -23.80
CA THR A 8 -15.05 22.52 -23.38
C THR A 8 -14.20 22.75 -22.12
N THR A 9 -14.83 22.65 -20.96
CA THR A 9 -14.11 22.50 -19.68
C THR A 9 -14.52 21.16 -19.10
N ALA A 10 -13.86 20.10 -19.58
CA ALA A 10 -13.96 18.77 -18.98
C ALA A 10 -13.23 18.80 -17.64
N LEU A 11 -13.98 18.97 -16.55
CA LEU A 11 -13.47 18.72 -15.21
C LEU A 11 -13.27 17.21 -15.08
N CYS A 12 -12.03 16.75 -15.15
CA CYS A 12 -11.63 15.38 -14.83
C CYS A 12 -11.79 15.14 -13.31
N LEU A 13 -13.03 15.00 -12.86
CA LEU A 13 -13.41 14.33 -11.61
C LEU A 13 -13.39 12.83 -11.87
N SER A 14 -12.20 12.25 -11.94
CA SER A 14 -12.03 10.82 -12.19
C SER A 14 -10.91 10.24 -11.36
N VAL A 15 -11.09 10.25 -10.05
CA VAL A 15 -10.66 9.28 -9.02
C VAL A 15 -11.38 9.79 -7.75
N ILE A 16 -11.94 8.90 -6.92
CA ILE A 16 -12.82 9.19 -5.78
C ILE A 16 -14.32 9.09 -6.15
N SER A 17 -14.79 7.87 -6.39
CA SER A 17 -16.19 7.52 -6.16
C SER A 17 -16.27 6.06 -5.77
N PHE A 18 -16.86 5.86 -4.60
CA PHE A 18 -16.68 4.74 -3.69
C PHE A 18 -17.48 3.50 -4.08
N LEU A 19 -17.07 2.39 -3.46
CA LEU A 19 -17.84 1.18 -3.25
C LEU A 19 -19.11 1.55 -2.45
N PHE A 20 -20.31 1.37 -3.02
CA PHE A 20 -21.58 1.71 -2.37
C PHE A 20 -22.31 0.50 -1.74
N THR A 21 -22.77 0.72 -0.50
CA THR A 21 -24.02 0.31 0.21
C THR A 21 -24.20 -1.09 0.88
N PRO A 22 -25.00 -1.20 1.99
CA PRO A 22 -24.56 -1.75 3.28
C PRO A 22 -25.43 -2.93 3.80
N ALA A 23 -25.02 -3.58 4.89
CA ALA A 23 -25.89 -4.41 5.72
C ALA A 23 -25.70 -4.10 7.21
N ILE A 24 -26.81 -3.74 7.85
CA ILE A 24 -26.95 -3.31 9.25
C ILE A 24 -26.94 -4.53 10.18
N ALA A 25 -26.15 -4.49 11.25
CA ALA A 25 -26.48 -5.15 12.52
C ALA A 25 -25.79 -4.43 13.69
N LYS A 26 -26.60 -3.87 14.59
CA LYS A 26 -26.20 -3.31 15.88
C LYS A 26 -25.78 -4.44 16.83
N HIS A 27 -24.68 -4.26 17.56
CA HIS A 27 -24.61 -4.63 18.97
C HIS A 27 -23.57 -3.77 19.69
N GLN A 28 -24.04 -2.97 20.64
CA GLN A 28 -23.25 -2.29 21.66
C GLN A 28 -22.98 -3.29 22.79
N GLU A 29 -21.72 -3.45 23.20
CA GLU A 29 -21.38 -3.85 24.56
C GLU A 29 -20.24 -2.98 25.09
N SER A 30 -20.43 -2.52 26.32
CA SER A 30 -19.59 -1.63 27.10
C SER A 30 -18.40 -2.36 27.72
N VAL A 31 -17.19 -1.81 27.58
CA VAL A 31 -15.98 -2.30 28.27
C VAL A 31 -15.75 -1.48 29.55
N PRO A 32 -15.63 -2.10 30.74
CA PRO A 32 -15.24 -1.42 31.97
C PRO A 32 -13.71 -1.21 32.04
N ALA A 33 -13.32 -0.10 32.66
CA ALA A 33 -11.94 0.34 32.82
C ALA A 33 -11.08 -0.62 33.67
N ALA A 34 -9.86 -0.86 33.22
CA ALA A 34 -8.85 -1.62 33.96
C ALA A 34 -8.11 -0.73 34.99
N PRO A 35 -7.72 -1.28 36.16
CA PRO A 35 -6.99 -0.53 37.18
C PRO A 35 -5.49 -0.42 36.88
N THR A 36 -4.91 0.72 37.24
CA THR A 36 -3.47 1.04 37.22
C THR A 36 -2.63 0.12 38.10
N PRO A 37 -1.45 -0.35 37.64
CA PRO A 37 -0.51 -1.05 38.49
C PRO A 37 0.40 -0.09 39.26
N VAL A 38 0.65 -0.47 40.52
CA VAL A 38 1.60 0.13 41.47
C VAL A 38 3.03 -0.24 41.08
N VAL A 39 3.90 0.75 40.97
CA VAL A 39 5.35 0.55 40.74
C VAL A 39 6.05 0.39 42.08
N SER A 40 6.68 -0.76 42.30
CA SER A 40 7.64 -0.97 43.39
C SER A 40 8.97 -1.40 42.79
N GLY A 41 10.03 -0.65 43.09
CA GLY A 41 11.33 -0.75 42.44
C GLY A 41 12.21 -1.88 42.94
N VAL A 42 13.03 -2.42 42.04
CA VAL A 42 14.31 -3.05 42.34
C VAL A 42 15.27 -2.73 41.18
N ASN A 43 16.35 -2.00 41.49
CA ASN A 43 17.47 -1.80 40.57
C ASN A 43 18.25 -3.12 40.45
N GLN A 44 18.04 -3.85 39.35
CA GLN A 44 18.98 -4.87 38.90
C GLN A 44 19.69 -4.39 37.64
N THR A 45 21.01 -4.28 37.76
CA THR A 45 21.91 -4.07 36.63
C THR A 45 21.90 -5.34 35.77
N ILE A 46 21.04 -5.39 34.77
CA ILE A 46 21.01 -6.48 33.79
C ILE A 46 22.07 -6.17 32.74
N THR A 47 23.16 -6.94 32.77
CA THR A 47 24.07 -7.05 31.63
C THR A 47 23.33 -7.79 30.52
N VAL A 48 22.65 -7.04 29.63
CA VAL A 48 22.01 -7.61 28.44
C VAL A 48 23.10 -7.94 27.43
N THR A 49 23.62 -9.16 27.50
CA THR A 49 24.33 -9.76 26.37
C THR A 49 23.27 -10.01 25.29
N ALA A 50 23.12 -9.07 24.34
CA ALA A 50 22.24 -9.21 23.20
C ALA A 50 22.78 -10.29 22.25
N ALA A 51 22.59 -11.56 22.62
CA ALA A 51 22.55 -12.62 21.65
C ALA A 51 21.30 -12.36 20.80
N ALA A 52 21.49 -11.75 19.63
CA ALA A 52 20.45 -11.61 18.63
C ALA A 52 19.87 -13.00 18.38
N ASP A 53 18.64 -13.22 18.83
CA ASP A 53 17.85 -14.42 18.55
C ASP A 53 17.62 -14.46 17.04
N ARG A 54 18.55 -15.09 16.32
CA ARG A 54 18.48 -15.36 14.89
C ARG A 54 17.53 -16.55 14.66
N THR A 55 16.34 -16.50 15.24
CA THR A 55 15.31 -17.47 14.95
C THR A 55 14.99 -17.37 13.46
N ALA A 56 15.21 -18.46 12.72
CA ALA A 56 14.92 -18.52 11.30
C ALA A 56 13.43 -18.21 11.08
N LEU A 57 13.15 -17.19 10.27
CA LEU A 57 11.79 -16.88 9.86
C LEU A 57 11.27 -17.96 8.90
N THR A 58 9.97 -18.24 8.94
CA THR A 58 9.34 -19.26 8.09
C THR A 58 7.99 -18.80 7.54
N CYS A 59 7.66 -19.32 6.36
CA CYS A 59 6.33 -19.24 5.74
C CYS A 59 5.51 -20.52 5.97
N ASP A 60 6.07 -21.54 6.62
CA ASP A 60 5.42 -22.83 6.81
C ASP A 60 4.28 -22.73 7.84
N ARG A 61 3.05 -22.79 7.34
CA ARG A 61 1.83 -22.77 8.16
C ARG A 61 1.81 -23.88 9.23
N GLY A 62 2.42 -25.04 8.98
CA GLY A 62 2.48 -26.13 9.96
C GLY A 62 3.42 -25.86 11.13
N VAL A 63 4.29 -24.86 11.01
CA VAL A 63 5.29 -24.48 12.02
C VAL A 63 4.91 -23.20 12.76
N ILE A 64 4.20 -22.28 12.11
CA ILE A 64 3.75 -21.01 12.68
C ILE A 64 2.58 -21.26 13.63
N ASP A 65 2.55 -20.54 14.75
CA ASP A 65 1.38 -20.49 15.63
C ASP A 65 0.09 -20.15 14.84
N PRO A 66 -0.99 -20.95 14.97
CA PRO A 66 -2.20 -20.75 14.17
C PRO A 66 -2.84 -19.36 14.30
N ASP A 67 -2.83 -18.76 15.50
CA ASP A 67 -3.40 -17.43 15.72
C ASP A 67 -2.52 -16.35 15.06
N SER A 68 -1.18 -16.48 15.20
CA SER A 68 -0.22 -15.62 14.49
C SER A 68 -0.41 -15.69 12.97
N TYR A 69 -0.59 -16.89 12.43
CA TYR A 69 -0.86 -17.10 11.01
C TYR A 69 -2.19 -16.46 10.58
N GLU A 70 -3.28 -16.66 11.35
CA GLU A 70 -4.58 -16.06 11.04
C GLU A 70 -4.51 -14.54 11.03
N MET A 71 -3.85 -13.93 12.02
CA MET A 71 -3.65 -12.47 12.07
C MET A 71 -2.92 -11.94 10.83
N ALA A 72 -1.88 -12.64 10.37
CA ALA A 72 -1.10 -12.24 9.20
C ALA A 72 -1.80 -12.52 7.84
N THR A 73 -2.92 -13.25 7.83
CA THR A 73 -3.63 -13.66 6.60
C THR A 73 -5.10 -13.19 6.60
N ILE A 74 -5.99 -13.95 7.22
CA ILE A 74 -7.43 -13.69 7.25
C ILE A 74 -7.73 -12.40 8.04
N GLY A 75 -7.00 -12.16 9.12
CA GLY A 75 -7.11 -10.92 9.89
C GLY A 75 -6.80 -9.70 9.02
N GLN A 76 -5.70 -9.73 8.26
CA GLN A 76 -5.36 -8.70 7.27
C GLN A 76 -6.48 -8.50 6.24
N ALA A 77 -7.04 -9.59 5.72
CA ALA A 77 -8.15 -9.55 4.78
C ALA A 77 -9.38 -8.85 5.36
N ARG A 78 -9.76 -9.19 6.60
CA ARG A 78 -10.89 -8.57 7.30
C ARG A 78 -10.63 -7.07 7.55
N THR A 79 -9.41 -6.71 7.95
CA THR A 79 -9.01 -5.31 8.16
C THR A 79 -9.06 -4.49 6.87
N LEU A 80 -8.67 -5.08 5.74
CA LEU A 80 -8.72 -4.45 4.40
C LEU A 80 -10.14 -4.30 3.86
N LEU A 81 -11.02 -5.25 4.18
CA LEU A 81 -12.39 -5.31 3.64
C LEU A 81 -13.44 -4.73 4.59
N SER A 82 -13.04 -4.30 5.79
CA SER A 82 -13.95 -3.66 6.72
C SER A 82 -14.51 -2.38 6.11
N ASP A 83 -15.82 -2.18 6.29
CA ASP A 83 -16.43 -0.90 5.92
C ASP A 83 -15.91 0.17 6.87
N ARG A 84 -15.27 1.18 6.30
CA ARG A 84 -14.66 2.32 7.03
C ARG A 84 -15.33 3.63 6.64
N THR A 85 -16.49 3.56 5.99
CA THR A 85 -17.23 4.71 5.51
C THR A 85 -18.57 4.87 6.24
N ASP A 86 -18.75 6.01 6.89
CA ASP A 86 -20.04 6.56 7.24
C ASP A 86 -20.68 7.25 6.03
N PHE A 87 -22.01 7.32 6.01
CA PHE A 87 -22.77 7.96 4.92
C PHE A 87 -22.29 9.38 4.56
N TRP A 88 -21.92 10.18 5.57
CA TRP A 88 -21.48 11.57 5.39
C TRP A 88 -20.06 11.70 4.82
N ASP A 89 -19.34 10.60 4.67
CA ASP A 89 -17.93 10.60 4.25
C ASP A 89 -17.71 10.83 2.78
N ALA A 90 -18.74 10.58 1.96
CA ALA A 90 -18.69 10.82 0.53
C ALA A 90 -18.44 12.31 0.18
N PHE A 91 -18.68 13.21 1.15
CA PHE A 91 -18.56 14.66 0.96
C PHE A 91 -17.25 15.26 1.49
N ARG A 92 -16.37 14.47 2.12
CA ARG A 92 -15.11 14.97 2.70
C ARG A 92 -13.91 14.59 1.84
N VAL A 93 -13.40 15.55 1.06
CA VAL A 93 -12.31 15.34 0.08
C VAL A 93 -11.04 14.69 0.67
N ASN A 94 -10.68 15.03 1.91
CA ASN A 94 -9.49 14.48 2.57
C ASN A 94 -9.74 13.22 3.40
N LYS A 95 -10.99 12.76 3.57
CA LYS A 95 -11.27 11.61 4.45
C LYS A 95 -10.68 10.30 3.92
N HIS A 96 -10.51 10.16 2.61
CA HIS A 96 -9.88 8.97 2.03
C HIS A 96 -8.42 8.82 2.47
N ILE A 97 -7.75 9.93 2.79
CA ILE A 97 -6.39 9.94 3.31
C ILE A 97 -6.38 9.42 4.74
N SER A 98 -7.28 9.90 5.60
CA SER A 98 -7.39 9.40 6.99
C SER A 98 -7.82 7.94 7.02
N THR A 99 -8.80 7.53 6.22
CA THR A 99 -9.23 6.12 6.14
C THR A 99 -8.10 5.20 5.71
N LEU A 100 -7.29 5.62 4.73
CA LEU A 100 -6.12 4.84 4.31
C LEU A 100 -5.05 4.78 5.39
N ARG A 101 -4.82 5.88 6.12
CA ARG A 101 -3.90 5.91 7.25
C ARG A 101 -4.35 4.97 8.38
N ASP A 102 -5.63 5.04 8.77
CA ASP A 102 -6.21 4.18 9.81
C ASP A 102 -6.11 2.70 9.42
N LEU A 103 -6.37 2.39 8.13
CA LEU A 103 -6.17 1.05 7.60
C LEU A 103 -4.71 0.57 7.77
N ASN A 104 -3.73 1.41 7.44
CA ASN A 104 -2.32 1.03 7.58
C ASN A 104 -1.92 0.81 9.05
N LEU A 105 -2.45 1.62 9.98
CA LEU A 105 -2.23 1.47 11.43
C LEU A 105 -2.85 0.16 11.96
N ASP A 106 -4.07 -0.17 11.57
CA ASP A 106 -4.71 -1.43 12.01
C ASP A 106 -3.96 -2.66 11.47
N VAL A 107 -3.45 -2.56 10.23
CA VAL A 107 -2.67 -3.62 9.60
C VAL A 107 -1.30 -3.79 10.30
N GLU A 108 -0.68 -2.69 10.70
CA GLU A 108 0.55 -2.67 11.50
C GLU A 108 0.32 -3.33 12.86
N GLU A 109 -0.64 -2.85 13.66
CA GLU A 109 -0.94 -3.38 14.99
C GLU A 109 -1.21 -4.89 14.94
N LEU A 110 -2.00 -5.33 13.96
CA LEU A 110 -2.32 -6.75 13.80
C LEU A 110 -1.07 -7.60 13.50
N ALA A 111 -0.12 -7.07 12.72
CA ALA A 111 1.13 -7.77 12.44
C ALA A 111 2.09 -7.75 13.64
N GLU A 112 2.14 -6.67 14.43
CA GLU A 112 2.88 -6.62 15.69
C GLU A 112 2.36 -7.69 16.67
N ARG A 113 1.03 -7.79 16.83
CA ARG A 113 0.38 -8.82 17.66
C ARG A 113 0.63 -10.24 17.15
N ALA A 114 0.71 -10.44 15.83
CA ALA A 114 1.09 -11.73 15.27
C ALA A 114 2.53 -12.13 15.70
N LEU A 115 3.46 -11.17 15.78
CA LEU A 115 4.84 -11.42 16.21
C LEU A 115 5.00 -11.59 17.73
N GLU A 116 4.10 -11.00 18.53
CA GLU A 116 4.02 -11.30 19.96
C GLU A 116 3.68 -12.77 20.21
N ARG A 117 2.88 -13.37 19.32
CA ARG A 117 2.51 -14.79 19.35
C ARG A 117 3.59 -15.71 18.79
N ASP A 118 4.10 -15.40 17.59
CA ASP A 118 5.19 -16.17 16.99
C ASP A 118 6.16 -15.26 16.23
N ARG A 119 7.35 -15.05 16.82
CA ARG A 119 8.41 -14.22 16.24
C ARG A 119 9.01 -14.79 14.95
N ARG A 120 8.75 -16.06 14.62
CA ARG A 120 9.23 -16.73 13.40
C ARG A 120 8.33 -16.50 12.19
N ASN A 121 7.15 -15.89 12.38
CA ASN A 121 6.19 -15.68 11.30
C ASN A 121 6.73 -14.68 10.25
N MET A 122 7.23 -15.19 9.11
CA MET A 122 7.76 -14.38 8.02
C MET A 122 6.72 -13.41 7.46
N MET A 123 5.44 -13.83 7.40
CA MET A 123 4.36 -13.01 6.84
C MET A 123 4.18 -11.72 7.65
N ALA A 124 4.16 -11.83 8.97
CA ALA A 124 4.04 -10.68 9.85
C ALA A 124 5.25 -9.73 9.73
N HIS A 125 6.48 -10.25 9.65
CA HIS A 125 7.67 -9.42 9.39
C HIS A 125 7.59 -8.70 8.04
N SER A 126 7.17 -9.37 6.97
CA SER A 126 7.03 -8.75 5.65
C SER A 126 5.90 -7.71 5.61
N ILE A 127 4.79 -7.93 6.33
CA ILE A 127 3.74 -6.92 6.50
C ILE A 127 4.29 -5.68 7.22
N LEU A 128 5.03 -5.85 8.33
CA LEU A 128 5.63 -4.73 9.05
C LEU A 128 6.69 -3.99 8.23
N ALA A 129 7.52 -4.71 7.47
CA ALA A 129 8.47 -4.10 6.55
C ALA A 129 7.76 -3.17 5.55
N ARG A 130 6.57 -3.55 5.08
CA ARG A 130 5.71 -2.70 4.27
C ARG A 130 5.12 -1.53 5.07
N GLN A 131 4.49 -1.79 6.20
CA GLN A 131 3.76 -0.76 6.93
C GLN A 131 4.64 0.32 7.52
N TYR A 132 5.78 -0.05 8.11
CA TYR A 132 6.73 0.93 8.61
C TYR A 132 7.25 1.86 7.50
N ALA A 133 7.45 1.34 6.29
CA ALA A 133 7.85 2.16 5.14
C ALA A 133 6.73 3.11 4.68
N ILE A 134 5.47 2.63 4.64
CA ILE A 134 4.28 3.43 4.34
C ILE A 134 4.14 4.56 5.36
N LEU A 135 4.15 4.23 6.65
CA LEU A 135 3.91 5.16 7.75
C LEU A 135 5.10 6.07 8.08
N GLY A 136 6.24 5.90 7.39
CA GLY A 136 7.43 6.73 7.59
C GLY A 136 8.21 6.42 8.87
N ARG A 137 8.01 5.24 9.47
CA ARG A 137 8.78 4.72 10.61
C ARG A 137 10.12 4.17 10.11
N GLU A 138 11.02 5.07 9.70
CA GLU A 138 12.21 4.73 8.92
C GLU A 138 13.15 3.72 9.62
N ARG A 139 13.38 3.87 10.92
CA ARG A 139 14.26 2.96 11.67
C ARG A 139 13.67 1.56 11.71
N GLU A 140 12.41 1.44 12.07
CA GLU A 140 11.69 0.17 12.14
C GLU A 140 11.59 -0.50 10.77
N ALA A 141 11.38 0.30 9.71
CA ALA A 141 11.37 -0.19 8.34
C ALA A 141 12.74 -0.78 7.95
N ILE A 142 13.83 -0.06 8.25
CA ILE A 142 15.20 -0.52 8.01
C ILE A 142 15.48 -1.86 8.68
N ASP A 143 15.15 -1.98 9.97
CA ASP A 143 15.43 -3.17 10.75
C ASP A 143 14.61 -4.37 10.24
N THR A 144 13.33 -4.14 9.95
CA THR A 144 12.43 -5.19 9.50
C THR A 144 12.75 -5.65 8.07
N TRP A 145 13.06 -4.72 7.15
CA TRP A 145 13.52 -5.08 5.80
C TRP A 145 14.81 -5.89 5.83
N ALA A 146 15.78 -5.49 6.66
CA ALA A 146 17.02 -6.24 6.83
C ALA A 146 16.72 -7.68 7.28
N ARG A 147 15.90 -7.84 8.32
CA ARG A 147 15.55 -9.15 8.87
C ARG A 147 14.85 -10.07 7.87
N VAL A 148 13.85 -9.56 7.13
CA VAL A 148 13.15 -10.32 6.08
C VAL A 148 14.15 -10.80 5.03
N MET A 149 15.00 -9.90 4.54
CA MET A 149 15.94 -10.19 3.46
C MET A 149 17.11 -11.08 3.87
N GLU A 150 17.59 -10.99 5.12
CA GLU A 150 18.59 -11.88 5.70
C GLU A 150 18.04 -13.30 5.89
N SER A 151 16.74 -13.42 6.14
CA SER A 151 16.04 -14.70 6.26
C SER A 151 15.63 -15.29 4.90
N GLY A 152 16.06 -14.69 3.78
CA GLY A 152 15.71 -15.13 2.43
C GLY A 152 14.25 -14.86 2.03
N GLY A 153 13.53 -14.04 2.80
CA GLY A 153 12.16 -13.63 2.51
C GLY A 153 12.06 -12.57 1.43
N VAL A 154 10.82 -12.15 1.16
CA VAL A 154 10.50 -11.09 0.21
C VAL A 154 9.49 -10.14 0.85
N VAL A 155 9.50 -8.88 0.41
CA VAL A 155 8.46 -7.93 0.78
C VAL A 155 7.54 -7.70 -0.42
N VAL A 156 6.23 -7.75 -0.20
CA VAL A 156 5.22 -7.73 -1.27
C VAL A 156 4.27 -6.54 -1.14
N TRP A 157 4.04 -5.88 -2.27
CA TRP A 157 3.05 -4.82 -2.42
C TRP A 157 1.92 -5.24 -3.35
N THR A 158 0.71 -4.81 -3.03
CA THR A 158 -0.33 -4.69 -4.05
C THR A 158 0.00 -3.47 -4.93
N ALA A 159 -0.25 -3.59 -6.22
CA ALA A 159 0.23 -2.62 -7.20
C ALA A 159 -0.73 -2.42 -8.36
N THR A 160 -0.74 -1.21 -8.91
CA THR A 160 -1.35 -0.88 -10.20
C THR A 160 -0.28 -0.57 -11.22
N LEU A 161 -0.29 -1.30 -12.34
CA LEU A 161 0.64 -1.10 -13.46
C LEU A 161 -0.12 -0.38 -14.59
N TYR A 162 -0.11 0.95 -14.57
CA TYR A 162 -0.96 1.79 -15.42
C TYR A 162 -0.77 1.55 -16.93
N ASP A 163 0.47 1.33 -17.37
CA ASP A 163 0.73 1.08 -18.79
C ASP A 163 0.16 -0.27 -19.26
N VAL A 164 -0.03 -1.23 -18.34
CA VAL A 164 -0.64 -2.54 -18.62
C VAL A 164 -2.16 -2.44 -18.55
N ASP A 165 -2.69 -2.10 -17.38
CA ASP A 165 -4.12 -2.02 -17.13
C ASP A 165 -4.44 -1.32 -15.80
N TYR A 166 -4.92 -0.08 -15.88
CA TYR A 166 -5.29 0.74 -14.72
C TYR A 166 -6.50 0.21 -13.92
N LYS A 167 -7.21 -0.82 -14.41
CA LYS A 167 -8.35 -1.45 -13.73
C LYS A 167 -8.02 -2.82 -13.11
N SER A 168 -6.77 -3.25 -13.22
CA SER A 168 -6.29 -4.53 -12.68
C SER A 168 -5.29 -4.32 -11.55
N TYR A 169 -5.32 -5.22 -10.57
CA TYR A 169 -4.35 -5.25 -9.48
C TYR A 169 -3.35 -6.39 -9.65
N PHE A 170 -2.15 -6.13 -9.16
CA PHE A 170 -1.00 -7.01 -9.23
C PHE A 170 -0.38 -7.17 -7.85
N LEU A 171 0.37 -8.24 -7.63
CA LEU A 171 1.33 -8.32 -6.54
C LEU A 171 2.73 -8.13 -7.10
N MET A 172 3.48 -7.19 -6.55
CA MET A 172 4.91 -7.02 -6.82
C MET A 172 5.71 -7.43 -5.59
N SER A 173 6.52 -8.46 -5.77
CA SER A 173 7.41 -9.02 -4.76
C SER A 173 8.83 -8.54 -5.01
N PHE A 174 9.47 -8.04 -3.95
CA PHE A 174 10.86 -7.61 -3.94
C PHE A 174 11.67 -8.59 -3.10
N GLY A 175 12.54 -9.36 -3.74
CA GLY A 175 13.53 -10.22 -3.09
C GLY A 175 14.94 -9.83 -3.50
N ARG A 176 15.96 -10.43 -2.86
CA ARG A 176 17.38 -10.16 -3.14
C ARG A 176 17.81 -10.55 -4.57
N ASP A 177 17.10 -11.46 -5.21
CA ASP A 177 17.46 -12.03 -6.50
C ASP A 177 16.71 -11.38 -7.67
N ALA A 178 15.44 -11.01 -7.45
CA ALA A 178 14.58 -10.47 -8.50
C ALA A 178 13.39 -9.68 -7.96
N VAL A 179 12.84 -8.86 -8.85
CA VAL A 179 11.46 -8.40 -8.77
C VAL A 179 10.56 -9.44 -9.43
N ARG A 180 9.51 -9.88 -8.74
CA ARG A 180 8.51 -10.80 -9.29
C ARG A 180 7.15 -10.13 -9.35
N ILE A 181 6.43 -10.33 -10.45
CA ILE A 181 5.10 -9.74 -10.66
C ILE A 181 4.09 -10.86 -10.85
N TYR A 182 3.00 -10.80 -10.08
CA TYR A 182 1.90 -11.74 -10.14
C TYR A 182 0.60 -11.01 -10.47
N ARG A 183 -0.29 -11.68 -11.18
CA ARG A 183 -1.68 -11.24 -11.31
C ARG A 183 -2.46 -11.71 -10.10
N MET A 184 -3.45 -10.93 -9.67
CA MET A 184 -4.30 -11.33 -8.56
C MET A 184 -5.03 -12.65 -8.86
N GLY A 185 -5.48 -12.85 -10.10
CA GLY A 185 -6.22 -14.03 -10.52
C GLY A 185 -5.40 -15.33 -10.50
N GLN A 186 -4.07 -15.26 -10.31
CA GLN A 186 -3.24 -16.44 -10.12
C GLN A 186 -3.47 -17.11 -8.76
N PHE A 187 -3.99 -16.38 -7.78
CA PHE A 187 -4.23 -16.87 -6.42
C PHE A 187 -5.71 -17.09 -6.11
N THR A 188 -6.61 -16.43 -6.86
CA THR A 188 -8.05 -16.37 -6.54
C THR A 188 -8.92 -16.99 -7.63
N GLY A 189 -8.35 -17.36 -8.78
CA GLY A 189 -9.12 -17.71 -9.96
C GLY A 189 -9.86 -16.50 -10.56
N PRO A 190 -11.07 -16.69 -11.14
CA PRO A 190 -11.82 -15.61 -11.78
C PRO A 190 -12.12 -14.44 -10.83
N ILE A 191 -11.79 -13.23 -11.25
CA ILE A 191 -11.95 -12.02 -10.44
C ILE A 191 -13.31 -11.38 -10.68
N GLU A 192 -14.08 -11.21 -9.60
CA GLU A 192 -15.27 -10.37 -9.57
C GLU A 192 -14.91 -8.91 -9.82
N ARG A 193 -15.75 -8.19 -10.56
CA ARG A 193 -15.50 -6.80 -10.93
C ARG A 193 -16.68 -5.92 -10.62
N ARG A 194 -16.41 -4.69 -10.16
CA ARG A 194 -17.40 -3.63 -9.98
C ARG A 194 -16.98 -2.40 -10.76
N LEU A 195 -17.84 -1.88 -11.63
CA LEU A 195 -17.53 -0.77 -12.55
C LEU A 195 -16.26 -1.01 -13.41
N GLY A 196 -15.96 -2.28 -13.68
CA GLY A 196 -14.79 -2.72 -14.43
C GLY A 196 -13.48 -2.81 -13.62
N TYR A 197 -13.47 -2.37 -12.36
CA TYR A 197 -12.35 -2.56 -11.44
C TYR A 197 -12.41 -3.94 -10.79
N ALA A 198 -11.25 -4.56 -10.61
CA ALA A 198 -11.13 -5.78 -9.83
C ALA A 198 -11.61 -5.55 -8.39
N LYS A 199 -12.51 -6.40 -7.89
CA LYS A 199 -12.86 -6.44 -6.46
C LYS A 199 -11.73 -7.11 -5.70
N PHE A 200 -11.40 -6.62 -4.52
CA PHE A 200 -10.40 -7.28 -3.68
C PHE A 200 -10.87 -8.69 -3.27
N PRO A 201 -9.94 -9.67 -3.15
CA PRO A 201 -10.29 -11.06 -2.84
C PRO A 201 -10.95 -11.20 -1.47
N GLN A 202 -11.90 -12.12 -1.31
CA GLN A 202 -12.56 -12.36 -0.02
C GLN A 202 -11.59 -12.98 1.00
N PRO A 203 -11.84 -12.88 2.33
CA PRO A 203 -10.93 -13.45 3.33
C PRO A 203 -10.69 -14.97 3.20
N THR A 204 -11.59 -15.68 2.53
CA THR A 204 -11.47 -17.11 2.21
C THR A 204 -10.38 -17.40 1.16
N GLU A 205 -9.94 -16.40 0.39
CA GLU A 205 -8.89 -16.51 -0.62
C GLU A 205 -7.49 -16.45 0.02
N VAL A 206 -7.22 -17.36 0.97
CA VAL A 206 -6.03 -17.31 1.84
C VAL A 206 -4.72 -17.29 1.05
N ALA A 207 -4.64 -18.01 -0.07
CA ALA A 207 -3.44 -18.04 -0.91
C ALA A 207 -3.04 -16.66 -1.44
N PHE A 208 -4.01 -15.77 -1.70
CA PHE A 208 -3.72 -14.39 -2.08
C PHE A 208 -3.12 -13.61 -0.91
N TYR A 209 -3.66 -13.79 0.30
CA TYR A 209 -3.20 -13.07 1.49
C TYR A 209 -1.84 -13.56 1.98
N GLU A 210 -1.54 -14.86 1.88
CA GLU A 210 -0.18 -15.40 2.08
C GLU A 210 0.81 -14.75 1.11
N ALA A 211 0.45 -14.70 -0.19
CA ALA A 211 1.30 -14.06 -1.20
C ALA A 211 1.48 -12.56 -0.94
N ALA A 212 0.42 -11.84 -0.62
CA ALA A 212 0.45 -10.42 -0.29
C ALA A 212 1.20 -10.11 1.01
N ALA A 213 1.34 -11.11 1.90
CA ALA A 213 2.14 -11.02 3.12
C ALA A 213 3.60 -11.45 2.93
N GLY A 214 4.06 -11.77 1.71
CA GLY A 214 5.47 -12.11 1.45
C GLY A 214 5.78 -13.60 1.41
N CYS A 215 4.76 -14.45 1.40
CA CYS A 215 4.90 -15.91 1.27
C CYS A 215 4.13 -16.45 0.06
N PRO A 216 4.45 -16.01 -1.18
CA PRO A 216 3.79 -16.54 -2.37
C PRO A 216 4.09 -18.04 -2.51
N ASN A 217 3.05 -18.84 -2.77
CA ASN A 217 3.20 -20.28 -3.00
C ASN A 217 4.14 -20.53 -4.20
N ALA A 218 5.20 -21.31 -3.98
CA ALA A 218 6.21 -21.62 -5.00
C ALA A 218 5.63 -22.33 -6.25
N SER A 219 4.47 -22.97 -6.12
CA SER A 219 3.75 -23.64 -7.22
C SER A 219 3.02 -22.66 -8.12
N VAL A 220 2.86 -21.39 -7.71
CA VAL A 220 2.25 -20.33 -8.51
C VAL A 220 3.39 -19.52 -9.17
N PRO A 221 3.72 -19.76 -10.45
CA PRO A 221 4.82 -19.06 -11.09
C PRO A 221 4.47 -17.58 -11.26
N PRO A 222 5.41 -16.64 -11.03
CA PRO A 222 5.17 -15.24 -11.34
C PRO A 222 4.94 -15.06 -12.85
N MET A 223 4.09 -14.11 -13.24
CA MET A 223 3.92 -13.78 -14.67
C MET A 223 5.22 -13.26 -15.29
N ALA A 224 6.04 -12.59 -14.47
CA ALA A 224 7.33 -12.05 -14.85
C ALA A 224 8.29 -12.13 -13.67
N THR A 225 9.52 -12.56 -13.95
CA THR A 225 10.67 -12.46 -13.06
C THR A 225 11.67 -11.52 -13.71
N ILE A 226 11.97 -10.42 -13.03
CA ILE A 226 12.89 -9.38 -13.48
C ILE A 226 14.10 -9.42 -12.55
N LEU A 227 15.18 -10.06 -13.01
CA LEU A 227 16.44 -10.05 -12.29
C LEU A 227 16.89 -8.61 -12.08
N TRP A 228 17.50 -8.33 -10.93
CA TRP A 228 18.01 -6.98 -10.67
C TRP A 228 18.99 -6.51 -11.75
N SER A 229 19.81 -7.41 -12.30
CA SER A 229 20.72 -7.12 -13.42
C SER A 229 20.02 -6.62 -14.69
N ASN A 230 18.71 -6.83 -14.82
CA ASN A 230 17.91 -6.29 -15.91
C ASN A 230 17.31 -4.91 -15.57
N VAL A 231 17.34 -4.45 -14.33
CA VAL A 231 16.90 -3.11 -13.92
C VAL A 231 18.09 -2.16 -14.08
N LYS A 232 17.95 -1.14 -14.93
CA LYS A 232 18.99 -0.12 -15.16
C LYS A 232 18.82 1.05 -14.21
N GLU A 233 17.58 1.42 -13.93
CA GLU A 233 17.26 2.62 -13.17
C GLU A 233 15.96 2.41 -12.41
N LEU A 234 15.94 2.85 -11.15
CA LEU A 234 14.72 2.94 -10.35
C LEU A 234 14.47 4.40 -9.97
N ARG A 235 13.37 4.95 -10.48
CA ARG A 235 13.00 6.35 -10.29
C ARG A 235 11.80 6.46 -9.37
N SER A 236 11.82 7.43 -8.48
CA SER A 236 10.67 7.81 -7.65
C SER A 236 10.06 9.12 -8.16
N GLY A 237 8.74 9.17 -8.30
CA GLY A 237 8.03 10.39 -8.69
C GLY A 237 6.87 10.69 -7.78
N ASN A 238 6.00 11.59 -8.25
CA ASN A 238 4.89 12.08 -7.44
C ASN A 238 3.91 10.95 -7.07
N TRP A 239 3.52 10.13 -8.05
CA TRP A 239 2.50 9.08 -7.86
C TRP A 239 2.97 7.64 -8.12
N VAL A 240 4.11 7.47 -8.78
CA VAL A 240 4.58 6.16 -9.25
C VAL A 240 6.07 5.99 -9.08
N LEU A 241 6.51 4.73 -9.08
CA LEU A 241 7.89 4.32 -9.34
C LEU A 241 8.04 3.92 -10.81
N TRP A 242 9.23 4.19 -11.38
CA TRP A 242 9.61 3.72 -12.70
C TRP A 242 10.78 2.75 -12.62
N PHE A 243 10.58 1.55 -13.15
CA PHE A 243 11.65 0.57 -13.34
C PHE A 243 12.06 0.59 -14.82
N LYS A 244 13.18 1.23 -15.13
CA LYS A 244 13.73 1.19 -16.49
C LYS A 244 14.55 -0.08 -16.67
N LEU A 245 14.29 -0.82 -17.73
CA LEU A 245 14.82 -2.15 -17.96
C LEU A 245 15.87 -2.17 -19.08
N ALA A 246 16.83 -3.09 -18.98
CA ALA A 246 17.80 -3.37 -20.02
C ALA A 246 17.17 -4.14 -21.19
N ARG A 247 16.28 -5.08 -20.86
CA ARG A 247 15.51 -5.88 -21.82
C ARG A 247 14.03 -5.76 -21.51
N PRO A 248 13.17 -5.57 -22.52
CA PRO A 248 11.74 -5.45 -22.30
C PRO A 248 11.12 -6.74 -21.75
N VAL A 249 10.11 -6.61 -20.90
CA VAL A 249 9.33 -7.74 -20.36
C VAL A 249 7.89 -7.70 -20.86
N ALA A 250 7.27 -8.86 -21.03
CA ALA A 250 5.87 -8.97 -21.40
C ALA A 250 5.02 -9.18 -20.16
N LEU A 251 4.00 -8.34 -19.96
CA LEU A 251 3.05 -8.42 -18.85
C LEU A 251 1.63 -8.54 -19.39
N THR A 252 0.79 -9.26 -18.66
CA THR A 252 -0.63 -9.43 -18.99
C THR A 252 -1.48 -9.21 -17.75
N SER A 253 -2.58 -8.47 -17.86
CA SER A 253 -3.53 -8.28 -16.76
C SER A 253 -4.55 -9.43 -16.69
N ASP A 254 -5.29 -9.53 -15.58
CA ASP A 254 -6.41 -10.47 -15.48
C ASP A 254 -7.60 -10.14 -16.40
N ARG A 255 -7.56 -8.99 -17.08
CA ARG A 255 -8.50 -8.63 -18.15
C ARG A 255 -7.97 -8.99 -19.54
N GLY A 256 -6.80 -9.64 -19.62
CA GLY A 256 -6.17 -10.05 -20.88
C GLY A 256 -5.39 -8.93 -21.58
N ASN A 257 -5.27 -7.74 -20.99
CA ASN A 257 -4.49 -6.66 -21.58
C ASN A 257 -3.01 -6.99 -21.52
N ARG A 258 -2.36 -7.09 -22.69
CA ARG A 258 -0.97 -7.48 -22.82
C ARG A 258 -0.11 -6.31 -23.30
N LYS A 259 1.04 -6.12 -22.66
CA LYS A 259 2.04 -5.10 -23.05
C LYS A 259 3.45 -5.66 -22.96
N ARG A 260 4.32 -5.15 -23.82
CA ARG A 260 5.77 -5.35 -23.74
C ARG A 260 6.40 -4.02 -23.35
N LEU A 261 7.08 -4.00 -22.21
CA LEU A 261 7.56 -2.78 -21.55
C LEU A 261 9.06 -2.84 -21.33
N ASP A 262 9.79 -1.83 -21.79
CA ASP A 262 11.17 -1.52 -21.41
C ASP A 262 11.24 -0.58 -20.20
N GLU A 263 10.10 -0.02 -19.78
CA GLU A 263 9.93 0.73 -18.55
C GLU A 263 8.60 0.36 -17.90
N ILE A 264 8.62 -0.03 -16.62
CA ILE A 264 7.42 -0.34 -15.85
C ILE A 264 7.10 0.84 -14.95
N LYS A 265 5.92 1.44 -15.16
CA LYS A 265 5.33 2.42 -14.25
C LYS A 265 4.41 1.72 -13.26
N VAL A 266 4.67 1.90 -11.98
CA VAL A 266 3.90 1.25 -10.93
C VAL A 266 3.50 2.22 -9.83
N ASN A 267 2.23 2.16 -9.45
CA ASN A 267 1.76 2.67 -8.16
C ASN A 267 1.76 1.51 -7.16
N LEU A 268 2.61 1.59 -6.13
CA LEU A 268 2.62 0.66 -5.02
C LEU A 268 1.62 1.17 -3.97
N HIS A 269 0.54 0.43 -3.74
CA HIS A 269 -0.53 0.92 -2.85
C HIS A 269 -0.03 1.00 -1.40
N GLY A 270 -0.30 2.11 -0.73
CA GLY A 270 0.05 2.28 0.67
C GLY A 270 -0.27 3.68 1.18
N GLU A 271 0.33 4.70 0.58
CA GLU A 271 0.03 6.11 0.86
C GLU A 271 -0.66 6.74 -0.35
N THR A 272 -1.57 7.69 -0.11
CA THR A 272 -2.21 8.51 -1.15
C THR A 272 -1.68 9.93 -1.10
N GLY A 273 -1.80 10.64 -2.20
CA GLY A 273 -1.55 12.07 -2.23
C GLY A 273 -2.68 12.88 -1.60
N GLU A 274 -2.43 14.17 -1.44
CA GLU A 274 -3.40 15.16 -0.98
C GLU A 274 -3.87 16.02 -2.15
N VAL A 275 -5.09 16.57 -2.05
CA VAL A 275 -5.53 17.64 -2.94
C VAL A 275 -5.49 18.94 -2.16
N ARG A 276 -4.62 19.87 -2.56
CA ARG A 276 -4.61 21.23 -2.00
C ARG A 276 -5.49 22.12 -2.85
N PHE A 277 -6.46 22.78 -2.22
CA PHE A 277 -7.27 23.79 -2.88
C PHE A 277 -6.61 25.16 -2.72
N LEU A 278 -6.35 25.81 -3.84
CA LEU A 278 -6.05 27.23 -3.89
C LEU A 278 -7.35 27.95 -4.24
N ALA A 279 -7.68 28.98 -3.48
CA ALA A 279 -8.87 29.78 -3.70
C ALA A 279 -8.50 31.26 -3.56
N GLU A 280 -9.14 32.10 -4.37
CA GLU A 280 -8.99 33.55 -4.27
C GLU A 280 -10.19 34.10 -3.48
N PRO A 281 -9.99 35.06 -2.56
CA PRO A 281 -11.10 35.74 -1.93
C PRO A 281 -12.02 36.38 -2.98
N ASN A 282 -13.33 36.22 -2.80
CA ASN A 282 -14.31 36.90 -3.64
C ASN A 282 -14.53 38.32 -3.09
N PRO A 283 -14.11 39.39 -3.80
CA PRO A 283 -14.27 40.76 -3.30
C PRO A 283 -15.72 41.22 -3.27
N ASP A 284 -16.62 40.53 -3.99
CA ASP A 284 -18.04 40.84 -4.07
C ASP A 284 -18.87 40.02 -3.06
N PHE A 285 -18.21 39.34 -2.11
CA PHE A 285 -18.88 38.53 -1.10
C PHE A 285 -19.60 39.43 -0.09
N ASP A 286 -20.90 39.22 0.03
CA ASP A 286 -21.73 39.80 1.08
C ASP A 286 -21.73 38.86 2.30
N PRO A 287 -21.16 39.27 3.45
CA PRO A 287 -21.07 38.43 4.63
C PRO A 287 -22.42 38.12 5.29
N ASP A 288 -23.50 38.81 4.90
CA ASP A 288 -24.86 38.54 5.37
C ASP A 288 -25.53 37.37 4.59
N TRP A 289 -24.85 36.79 3.60
CA TRP A 289 -25.31 35.58 2.91
C TRP A 289 -24.87 34.30 3.64
N ASP A 290 -25.82 33.38 3.85
CA ASP A 290 -25.62 32.08 4.52
C ASP A 290 -24.72 31.07 3.74
N ASP A 291 -24.21 31.44 2.56
CA ASP A 291 -23.39 30.55 1.73
C ASP A 291 -21.91 30.96 1.77
N GLU A 292 -21.18 30.42 2.76
CA GLU A 292 -19.73 30.60 2.90
C GLU A 292 -18.94 30.15 1.65
N SER A 293 -19.51 29.31 0.77
CA SER A 293 -18.84 28.91 -0.48
C SER A 293 -18.74 30.06 -1.50
N ALA A 294 -19.59 31.09 -1.37
CA ALA A 294 -19.54 32.31 -2.19
C ALA A 294 -18.41 33.28 -1.78
N ALA A 295 -17.77 33.05 -0.61
CA ALA A 295 -16.64 33.85 -0.13
C ALA A 295 -15.37 33.67 -0.97
N PHE A 296 -15.33 32.66 -1.84
CA PHE A 296 -14.16 32.32 -2.64
C PHE A 296 -14.51 32.17 -4.12
N LYS A 297 -13.61 32.66 -4.98
CA LYS A 297 -13.65 32.45 -6.43
C LYS A 297 -12.38 31.73 -6.90
N ASN A 298 -12.39 31.28 -8.15
CA ASN A 298 -11.24 30.64 -8.79
C ASN A 298 -10.65 29.46 -7.99
N VAL A 299 -11.50 28.64 -7.37
CA VAL A 299 -11.07 27.46 -6.62
C VAL A 299 -10.39 26.47 -7.58
N ARG A 300 -9.12 26.14 -7.32
CA ARG A 300 -8.31 25.19 -8.08
C ARG A 300 -7.75 24.11 -7.14
N GLY A 301 -8.00 22.85 -7.47
CA GLY A 301 -7.36 21.72 -6.80
C GLY A 301 -5.99 21.40 -7.42
N ILE A 302 -4.97 21.25 -6.59
CA ILE A 302 -3.63 20.77 -6.97
C ILE A 302 -3.40 19.43 -6.28
N GLY A 303 -3.28 18.37 -7.09
CA GLY A 303 -2.90 17.05 -6.61
C GLY A 303 -1.41 17.01 -6.23
N LEU A 304 -1.13 16.78 -4.96
CA LEU A 304 0.21 16.51 -4.44
C LEU A 304 0.30 15.01 -4.15
N GLY A 305 0.99 14.27 -5.00
CA GLY A 305 1.20 12.84 -4.81
C GLY A 305 2.08 12.54 -3.60
N PRO A 306 2.10 11.28 -3.13
CA PRO A 306 2.87 10.86 -1.97
C PRO A 306 4.36 10.69 -2.35
N TRP A 307 5.01 11.79 -2.75
CA TRP A 307 6.39 11.79 -3.26
C TRP A 307 7.39 11.26 -2.22
N ASP A 308 7.22 11.64 -0.96
CA ASP A 308 8.10 11.18 0.12
C ASP A 308 7.97 9.67 0.35
N TYR A 309 6.77 9.12 0.27
CA TYR A 309 6.54 7.67 0.28
C TYR A 309 7.24 6.97 -0.88
N ASN A 310 7.03 7.44 -2.11
CA ASN A 310 7.68 6.83 -3.28
C ASN A 310 9.22 6.91 -3.18
N ARG A 311 9.75 8.01 -2.65
CA ARG A 311 11.18 8.15 -2.38
C ARG A 311 11.66 7.14 -1.34
N ARG A 312 10.98 7.02 -0.20
CA ARG A 312 11.28 6.01 0.85
C ARG A 312 11.24 4.60 0.27
N MET A 313 10.21 4.28 -0.50
CA MET A 313 10.04 2.97 -1.13
C MET A 313 11.18 2.61 -2.07
N ARG A 314 11.57 3.52 -2.98
CA ARG A 314 12.76 3.33 -3.82
C ARG A 314 13.99 3.05 -2.96
N ASP A 315 14.19 3.85 -1.93
CA ASP A 315 15.40 3.78 -1.11
C ASP A 315 15.46 2.46 -0.30
N MET A 316 14.34 1.96 0.23
CA MET A 316 14.27 0.63 0.86
C MET A 316 14.53 -0.49 -0.14
N ILE A 317 13.92 -0.45 -1.32
CA ILE A 317 14.12 -1.44 -2.38
C ILE A 317 15.60 -1.51 -2.78
N LEU A 318 16.22 -0.37 -3.09
CA LEU A 318 17.63 -0.31 -3.49
C LEU A 318 18.56 -0.74 -2.35
N ARG A 319 18.24 -0.42 -1.11
CA ARG A 319 19.09 -0.76 0.04
C ARG A 319 19.11 -2.26 0.33
N PHE A 320 17.97 -2.93 0.21
CA PHE A 320 17.80 -4.27 0.78
C PHE A 320 17.51 -5.36 -0.25
N ALA A 321 16.74 -5.04 -1.28
CA ALA A 321 16.42 -6.00 -2.34
C ALA A 321 17.48 -5.98 -3.46
N GLU A 322 18.15 -4.84 -3.70
CA GLU A 322 19.21 -4.71 -4.71
C GLU A 322 20.58 -4.44 -4.05
N PRO A 323 21.19 -5.43 -3.37
CA PRO A 323 22.41 -5.18 -2.60
C PRO A 323 23.67 -4.96 -3.46
N ALA A 324 23.63 -5.21 -4.78
CA ALA A 324 24.81 -5.10 -5.65
C ALA A 324 25.05 -3.66 -6.15
N ALA A 325 24.11 -2.74 -5.88
CA ALA A 325 24.20 -1.32 -6.18
C ALA A 325 24.47 -1.00 -7.68
N HIS A 326 24.04 -1.87 -8.59
CA HIS A 326 24.15 -1.62 -10.04
C HIS A 326 22.98 -0.79 -10.59
N VAL A 327 21.87 -0.66 -9.85
CA VAL A 327 20.73 0.13 -10.28
C VAL A 327 20.97 1.61 -10.03
N LYS A 328 20.87 2.42 -11.08
CA LYS A 328 20.98 3.87 -10.95
C LYS A 328 19.80 4.42 -10.15
N ARG A 329 20.10 5.15 -9.07
CA ARG A 329 19.13 5.93 -8.28
C ARG A 329 18.89 7.27 -8.95
N THR A 330 17.66 7.56 -9.36
CA THR A 330 17.27 8.92 -9.79
C THR A 330 15.95 9.34 -9.18
N SER A 331 15.77 10.65 -9.02
CA SER A 331 14.50 11.25 -8.60
C SER A 331 13.88 11.98 -9.79
N ALA A 332 12.61 11.73 -10.07
CA ALA A 332 11.81 12.76 -10.72
C ALA A 332 11.50 13.81 -9.63
N GLY A 333 11.67 15.11 -9.93
CA GLY A 333 11.36 16.17 -8.98
C GLY A 333 9.89 16.15 -8.53
N ARG A 334 9.52 17.08 -7.65
CA ARG A 334 8.12 17.39 -7.30
C ARG A 334 7.41 18.07 -8.48
N GLY A 335 7.38 17.41 -9.64
CA GLY A 335 6.61 17.87 -10.80
C GLY A 335 5.13 17.63 -10.57
N ALA A 336 4.29 18.43 -11.22
CA ALA A 336 2.87 18.13 -11.33
C ALA A 336 2.72 16.68 -11.84
N GLY A 337 2.07 15.86 -11.04
CA GLY A 337 1.87 14.46 -11.35
C GLY A 337 0.54 14.31 -12.07
N TRP A 338 0.63 13.91 -13.34
CA TRP A 338 -0.42 13.73 -14.36
C TRP A 338 -1.03 15.01 -14.92
#